data_AF-A0A222SI27-F1
#
_entry.id   AF-A0A222SI27-F1
#
_cell.length_a   1.000
_cell.length_b   1.000
_cell.length_c   1.000
_cell.angle_alpha   90.00
_cell.angle_beta   90.00
_cell.angle_gamma   90.00
#
_symmetry.space_group_name_H-M   'P 1'
#
loop_
_entity.id
_entity.type
_entity.pdbx_description
1 polymer ?
#
loop_
_entity_poly.entity_id
_entity_poly.type
_entity_poly.pdbx_seq_one_letter_code
_entity_poly.pdbx_strand_id
1 'polypeptide(L)'
;MKKIRFMDVSFRDGFQSCYGARVKTDDFLPVLEAAVAAGTDNFEIGGGARFQSLYFYCQEDAFDMMDAARKVVGPDINLQTLARGANVVGLVSQSRDIIDLHARMFRKHGISTIRNFDALMDVRNIAYSGQCIHNAGLKHQVVIALMGLPPGLNEKYCHTPQFYIDKLKEIIDAGVPFDSVAFKDASGTTTPAIVYEAIKGARKMLPSDTVIQFHTHDTAGMGVACNFAAIEAGADIIDLAMAPVSGGTAEVDILTMWHRLRGTGYTLDIDHEKIIEVEAMFIDHMDKYYMPPEAKEVNPLIPFSPMPGGALTANTQMMRDNNSLHLFPEVIRNMREVVAKGGFGSSVTPVSQFYFQQAFANTVQGKWKKITESYGKMVLGYFGKTPAEPDPEIVSLASGQLGLQPTKEDVHDINDRNPELGIDYNRTLLEKEGLPTTEENIFIAATCGAKGIAFLKGDAPLGIRYKADVEAETAAKVAPKSGPKSDAVSSMPRSSSGNYTVTVDGRAYNVTVAEGSGAVQSVSPAPSAAAPAQAAAETQGDGSPVEAAMPGSVVAIEVEVGDSVSEGDDVMIIEAMKMESPVKAPKSGKVVSIEVAPGDTVATGDVLMYIA
;
A
#
# COMPACT_ATOMS: atom_id res chain seq x y z
N MET A 1 7.33 -11.05 -39.02
CA MET A 1 7.69 -11.11 -37.58
C MET A 1 6.44 -11.51 -36.81
N LYS A 2 6.56 -12.31 -35.74
CA LYS A 2 5.41 -12.61 -34.85
C LYS A 2 5.07 -11.32 -34.09
N LYS A 3 3.82 -10.87 -34.16
CA LYS A 3 3.32 -9.74 -33.37
C LYS A 3 3.16 -10.19 -31.91
N ILE A 4 3.73 -9.42 -31.00
CA ILE A 4 3.54 -9.54 -29.56
C ILE A 4 2.70 -8.34 -29.14
N ARG A 5 1.56 -8.59 -28.48
CA ARG A 5 0.72 -7.51 -27.95
C ARG A 5 1.30 -7.05 -26.62
N PHE A 6 0.92 -5.86 -26.19
CA PHE A 6 1.21 -5.40 -24.84
C PHE A 6 -0.06 -4.91 -24.15
N MET A 7 -0.06 -4.98 -22.83
CA MET A 7 -1.01 -4.31 -21.97
C MET A 7 -0.33 -3.07 -21.43
N ASP A 8 -0.90 -1.90 -21.69
CA ASP A 8 -0.42 -0.66 -21.08
C ASP A 8 -0.94 -0.56 -19.64
N VAL A 9 -0.01 -0.67 -18.69
CA VAL A 9 -0.31 -0.62 -17.26
C VAL A 9 0.03 0.72 -16.62
N SER A 10 0.38 1.74 -17.42
CA SER A 10 0.70 3.10 -16.96
C SER A 10 -0.41 3.66 -16.06
N PHE A 11 -1.66 3.46 -16.46
CA PHE A 11 -2.85 4.03 -15.83
C PHE A 11 -3.33 3.25 -14.58
N ARG A 12 -2.59 2.24 -14.13
CA ARG A 12 -2.88 1.47 -12.90
C ARG A 12 -1.63 1.05 -12.15
N ASP A 13 -0.89 0.06 -12.64
CA ASP A 13 0.28 -0.50 -11.92
C ASP A 13 1.47 0.48 -11.93
N GLY A 14 1.64 1.26 -13.01
CA GLY A 14 2.60 2.36 -13.07
C GLY A 14 2.32 3.41 -11.98
N PHE A 15 1.09 3.92 -11.91
CA PHE A 15 0.66 4.83 -10.83
C PHE A 15 0.82 4.22 -9.44
N GLN A 16 0.50 2.94 -9.27
CA GLN A 16 0.61 2.25 -8.00
C GLN A 16 2.07 2.16 -7.53
N SER A 17 2.98 1.85 -8.46
CA SER A 17 4.41 1.69 -8.18
C SER A 17 5.08 3.02 -7.88
N CYS A 18 4.77 4.05 -8.68
CA CYS A 18 5.45 5.34 -8.64
C CYS A 18 4.81 6.35 -7.67
N TYR A 19 3.48 6.40 -7.60
CA TYR A 19 2.73 7.44 -6.87
C TYR A 19 1.83 6.88 -5.76
N GLY A 20 1.95 5.59 -5.43
CA GLY A 20 1.05 4.93 -4.48
C GLY A 20 -0.41 4.91 -4.95
N ALA A 21 -0.63 4.92 -6.27
CA ALA A 21 -1.91 4.98 -6.98
C ALA A 21 -2.66 6.32 -6.85
N ARG A 22 -1.99 7.37 -6.38
CA ARG A 22 -2.61 8.67 -6.04
C ARG A 22 -2.55 9.67 -7.19
N VAL A 23 -3.21 9.35 -8.30
CA VAL A 23 -3.33 10.24 -9.47
C VAL A 23 -4.80 10.62 -9.68
N LYS A 24 -5.08 11.87 -10.03
CA LYS A 24 -6.44 12.35 -10.35
C LYS A 24 -6.88 11.83 -11.71
N THR A 25 -8.17 11.55 -11.84
CA THR A 25 -8.75 11.01 -13.07
C THR A 25 -8.58 11.96 -14.24
N ASP A 26 -8.92 13.23 -14.06
CA ASP A 26 -8.81 14.27 -15.10
C ASP A 26 -7.39 14.48 -15.63
N ASP A 27 -6.36 14.11 -14.86
CA ASP A 27 -4.97 14.30 -15.26
C ASP A 27 -4.47 13.23 -16.25
N PHE A 28 -5.11 12.06 -16.30
CA PHE A 28 -4.65 10.98 -17.19
C PHE A 28 -5.62 10.67 -18.32
N LEU A 29 -6.90 11.06 -18.24
CA LEU A 29 -7.86 10.79 -19.32
C LEU A 29 -7.43 11.34 -20.69
N PRO A 30 -6.87 12.56 -20.82
CA PRO A 30 -6.36 13.04 -22.11
C PRO A 30 -5.22 12.18 -22.67
N VAL A 31 -4.35 11.67 -21.79
CA VAL A 31 -3.24 10.79 -22.17
C VAL A 31 -3.77 9.42 -22.60
N LEU A 32 -4.78 8.89 -21.91
CA LEU A 32 -5.45 7.65 -22.28
C LEU A 32 -6.11 7.75 -23.67
N GLU A 33 -6.78 8.87 -23.97
CA GLU A 33 -7.32 9.15 -25.31
C GLU A 33 -6.23 9.17 -26.38
N ALA A 34 -5.12 9.86 -26.10
CA ALA A 34 -3.98 9.95 -27.01
C ALA A 34 -3.34 8.57 -27.25
N ALA A 35 -3.23 7.73 -26.22
CA ALA A 35 -2.73 6.35 -26.34
C ALA A 35 -3.63 5.48 -27.23
N VAL A 36 -4.96 5.62 -27.14
CA VAL A 36 -5.91 4.97 -28.06
C VAL A 36 -5.69 5.45 -29.50
N ALA A 37 -5.55 6.77 -29.70
CA ALA A 37 -5.27 7.35 -31.02
C ALA A 37 -3.91 6.91 -31.62
N ALA A 38 -2.95 6.59 -30.75
CA ALA A 38 -1.66 6.00 -31.12
C ALA A 38 -1.75 4.50 -31.49
N GLY A 39 -2.88 3.85 -31.21
CA GLY A 39 -3.17 2.47 -31.59
C GLY A 39 -3.09 1.45 -30.46
N THR A 40 -2.96 1.89 -29.20
CA THR A 40 -3.03 1.00 -28.03
C THR A 40 -4.47 0.57 -27.78
N ASP A 41 -4.68 -0.74 -27.60
CA ASP A 41 -6.02 -1.35 -27.49
C ASP A 41 -6.25 -2.18 -26.21
N ASN A 42 -5.24 -2.24 -25.34
CA ASN A 42 -5.25 -2.98 -24.09
C ASN A 42 -4.70 -2.09 -22.96
N PHE A 43 -5.55 -1.75 -22.00
CA PHE A 43 -5.18 -0.92 -20.85
C PHE A 43 -5.59 -1.56 -19.54
N GLU A 44 -4.74 -1.44 -18.55
CA GLU A 44 -5.10 -1.69 -17.17
C GLU A 44 -5.34 -0.35 -16.46
N ILE A 45 -6.54 -0.16 -15.91
CA ILE A 45 -6.99 1.16 -15.41
C ILE A 45 -7.49 1.15 -13.97
N GLY A 46 -7.73 -0.03 -13.39
CA GLY A 46 -8.39 -0.13 -12.08
C GLY A 46 -8.13 -1.43 -11.31
N GLY A 47 -8.88 -1.61 -10.23
CA GLY A 47 -8.61 -2.66 -9.25
C GLY A 47 -7.33 -2.39 -8.46
N GLY A 48 -6.72 -3.43 -7.90
CA GLY A 48 -5.52 -3.28 -7.05
C GLY A 48 -5.73 -2.26 -5.93
N ALA A 49 -4.70 -1.46 -5.64
CA ALA A 49 -4.82 -0.34 -4.69
C ALA A 49 -5.54 0.88 -5.31
N ARG A 50 -5.67 0.94 -6.64
CA ARG A 50 -6.26 2.09 -7.34
C ARG A 50 -7.71 2.31 -6.93
N PHE A 51 -8.49 1.23 -6.78
CA PHE A 51 -9.87 1.30 -6.30
C PHE A 51 -9.98 2.06 -4.97
N GLN A 52 -9.18 1.65 -3.98
CA GLN A 52 -9.22 2.24 -2.64
C GLN A 52 -8.59 3.63 -2.59
N SER A 53 -7.51 3.85 -3.35
CA SER A 53 -6.78 5.12 -3.36
C SER A 53 -7.65 6.31 -3.78
N LEU A 54 -8.64 6.06 -4.63
CA LEU A 54 -9.56 7.07 -5.13
C LEU A 54 -10.38 7.67 -3.98
N TYR A 55 -11.00 6.79 -3.18
CA TYR A 55 -11.75 7.17 -1.99
C TYR A 55 -10.86 7.72 -0.87
N PHE A 56 -9.69 7.11 -0.63
CA PHE A 56 -8.87 7.42 0.53
C PHE A 56 -8.03 8.69 0.37
N TYR A 57 -7.62 9.00 -0.86
CA TYR A 57 -6.56 9.98 -1.09
C TYR A 57 -6.83 10.91 -2.27
N CYS A 58 -7.60 10.48 -3.26
CA CYS A 58 -7.86 11.29 -4.45
C CYS A 58 -9.17 12.06 -4.39
N GLN A 59 -10.04 11.85 -3.41
CA GLN A 59 -11.36 12.51 -3.33
C GLN A 59 -12.21 12.24 -4.59
N GLU A 60 -12.15 11.01 -5.09
CA GLU A 60 -12.80 10.60 -6.33
C GLU A 60 -13.49 9.25 -6.13
N ASP A 61 -14.56 8.99 -6.88
CA ASP A 61 -15.24 7.70 -6.90
C ASP A 61 -14.59 6.78 -7.95
N ALA A 62 -14.35 5.52 -7.58
CA ALA A 62 -13.68 4.57 -8.46
C ALA A 62 -14.55 4.09 -9.61
N PHE A 63 -15.88 4.02 -9.41
CA PHE A 63 -16.83 3.67 -10.46
C PHE A 63 -16.98 4.80 -11.47
N ASP A 64 -17.05 6.05 -11.01
CA ASP A 64 -17.06 7.23 -11.90
C ASP A 64 -15.81 7.27 -12.78
N MET A 65 -14.64 6.96 -12.20
CA MET A 65 -13.37 6.86 -12.96
C MET A 65 -13.44 5.76 -14.03
N MET A 66 -13.99 4.58 -13.72
CA MET A 66 -14.14 3.49 -14.70
C MET A 66 -15.10 3.88 -15.84
N ASP A 67 -16.21 4.54 -15.52
CA ASP A 67 -17.19 5.01 -16.50
C ASP A 67 -16.58 6.09 -17.41
N ALA A 68 -15.82 7.03 -16.84
CA ALA A 68 -15.11 8.06 -17.58
C ALA A 68 -14.04 7.46 -18.51
N ALA A 69 -13.23 6.51 -18.01
CA ALA A 69 -12.24 5.80 -18.81
C ALA A 69 -12.91 5.04 -19.97
N ARG A 70 -14.00 4.30 -19.70
CA ARG A 70 -14.76 3.59 -20.75
C ARG A 70 -15.32 4.55 -21.80
N LYS A 71 -15.83 5.70 -21.40
CA LYS A 71 -16.31 6.73 -22.33
C LYS A 71 -15.20 7.25 -23.23
N VAL A 72 -13.99 7.44 -22.70
CA VAL A 72 -12.82 7.90 -23.46
C VAL A 72 -12.34 6.85 -24.46
N VAL A 73 -12.18 5.60 -24.02
CA VAL A 73 -11.58 4.57 -24.88
C VAL A 73 -12.56 3.92 -25.86
N GLY A 74 -13.87 4.03 -25.61
CA GLY A 74 -14.90 3.39 -26.41
C GLY A 74 -15.13 1.91 -26.06
N PRO A 75 -16.11 1.23 -26.66
CA PRO A 75 -16.58 -0.10 -26.23
C PRO A 75 -15.64 -1.26 -26.60
N ASP A 76 -14.83 -1.10 -27.65
CA ASP A 76 -14.04 -2.20 -28.23
C ASP A 76 -12.69 -2.40 -27.52
N ILE A 77 -12.23 -1.38 -26.79
CA ILE A 77 -10.97 -1.42 -26.06
C ILE A 77 -11.06 -2.36 -24.86
N ASN A 78 -10.01 -3.16 -24.65
CA ASN A 78 -9.91 -4.00 -23.47
C ASN A 78 -9.50 -3.15 -22.27
N LEU A 79 -10.42 -2.94 -21.33
CA LEU A 79 -10.11 -2.39 -20.01
C LEU A 79 -9.99 -3.53 -19.02
N GLN A 80 -8.81 -3.64 -18.40
CA GLN A 80 -8.49 -4.64 -17.40
C GLN A 80 -8.43 -4.02 -16.00
N THR A 81 -8.85 -4.81 -15.00
CA THR A 81 -8.57 -4.54 -13.59
C THR A 81 -7.88 -5.71 -12.92
N LEU A 82 -7.22 -5.45 -11.79
CA LEU A 82 -6.60 -6.48 -10.94
C LEU A 82 -7.47 -6.79 -9.72
N ALA A 83 -7.77 -8.06 -9.49
CA ALA A 83 -8.51 -8.57 -8.34
C ALA A 83 -7.71 -9.65 -7.59
N ARG A 84 -7.91 -9.72 -6.27
CA ARG A 84 -7.22 -10.61 -5.34
C ARG A 84 -8.13 -11.72 -4.83
N GLY A 85 -8.48 -12.72 -5.63
CA GLY A 85 -9.18 -13.92 -5.17
C GLY A 85 -10.32 -13.62 -4.18
N ALA A 86 -10.18 -14.11 -2.95
CA ALA A 86 -11.13 -13.90 -1.85
C ALA A 86 -11.24 -12.45 -1.34
N ASN A 87 -10.25 -11.59 -1.57
CA ASN A 87 -10.26 -10.19 -1.16
C ASN A 87 -10.82 -9.25 -2.23
N VAL A 88 -10.91 -9.68 -3.49
CA VAL A 88 -11.22 -8.82 -4.65
C VAL A 88 -10.38 -7.52 -4.64
N VAL A 89 -10.98 -6.38 -4.34
CA VAL A 89 -10.30 -5.07 -4.19
C VAL A 89 -10.26 -4.57 -2.73
N GLY A 90 -10.76 -5.36 -1.77
CA GLY A 90 -10.84 -5.02 -0.35
C GLY A 90 -9.54 -5.19 0.45
N LEU A 91 -9.47 -4.59 1.64
CA LEU A 91 -8.33 -4.75 2.56
C LEU A 91 -8.32 -6.12 3.25
N VAL A 92 -9.50 -6.67 3.50
CA VAL A 92 -9.72 -7.99 4.10
C VAL A 92 -10.39 -8.92 3.10
N SER A 93 -10.36 -10.23 3.38
CA SER A 93 -11.11 -11.20 2.58
C SER A 93 -12.62 -10.93 2.72
N GLN A 94 -13.37 -11.16 1.65
CA GLN A 94 -14.77 -10.80 1.53
C GLN A 94 -15.66 -12.05 1.58
N SER A 95 -16.91 -11.87 1.97
CA SER A 95 -17.96 -12.89 1.85
C SER A 95 -18.32 -13.13 0.38
N ARG A 96 -18.92 -14.29 0.11
CA ARG A 96 -19.25 -14.72 -1.26
C ARG A 96 -20.15 -13.74 -2.01
N ASP A 97 -21.15 -13.19 -1.34
CA ASP A 97 -22.07 -12.21 -1.91
C ASP A 97 -21.39 -10.90 -2.34
N ILE A 98 -20.36 -10.44 -1.61
CA ILE A 98 -19.55 -9.27 -1.97
C ILE A 98 -18.59 -9.60 -3.13
N ILE A 99 -18.04 -10.81 -3.18
CA ILE A 99 -17.19 -11.25 -4.30
C ILE A 99 -18.00 -11.33 -5.61
N ASP A 100 -19.24 -11.83 -5.55
CA ASP A 100 -20.17 -11.79 -6.69
C ASP A 100 -20.51 -10.34 -7.10
N LEU A 101 -20.81 -9.50 -6.10
CA LEU A 101 -21.11 -8.08 -6.33
C LEU A 101 -19.96 -7.35 -7.03
N HIS A 102 -18.71 -7.64 -6.67
CA HIS A 102 -17.53 -7.10 -7.36
C HIS A 102 -17.58 -7.35 -8.87
N ALA A 103 -17.80 -8.60 -9.29
CA ALA A 103 -17.82 -8.96 -10.71
C ALA A 103 -18.96 -8.24 -11.44
N ARG A 104 -20.16 -8.20 -10.85
CA ARG A 104 -21.32 -7.49 -11.43
C ARG A 104 -21.10 -5.99 -11.54
N MET A 105 -20.54 -5.35 -10.50
CA MET A 105 -20.26 -3.91 -10.50
C MET A 105 -19.20 -3.56 -11.54
N PHE A 106 -18.10 -4.32 -11.62
CA PHE A 106 -17.06 -4.03 -12.60
C PHE A 106 -17.56 -4.25 -14.03
N ARG A 107 -18.44 -5.24 -14.26
CA ARG A 107 -19.13 -5.39 -15.54
C ARG A 107 -20.03 -4.19 -15.88
N LYS A 108 -20.78 -3.71 -14.88
CA LYS A 108 -21.68 -2.55 -15.00
C LYS A 108 -20.91 -1.30 -15.39
N HIS A 109 -19.76 -1.05 -14.75
CA HIS A 109 -18.89 0.11 -15.00
C HIS A 109 -17.86 -0.13 -16.12
N GLY A 110 -18.23 -0.95 -17.10
CA GLY A 110 -17.52 -1.03 -18.37
C GLY A 110 -16.16 -1.74 -18.33
N ILE A 111 -15.83 -2.53 -17.32
CA ILE A 111 -14.62 -3.38 -17.37
C ILE A 111 -14.82 -4.54 -18.36
N SER A 112 -13.75 -4.91 -19.08
CA SER A 112 -13.75 -6.02 -20.04
C SER A 112 -13.16 -7.30 -19.43
N THR A 113 -12.04 -7.15 -18.74
CA THR A 113 -11.24 -8.27 -18.22
C THR A 113 -10.91 -8.06 -16.75
N ILE A 114 -11.04 -9.11 -15.94
CA ILE A 114 -10.53 -9.10 -14.57
C ILE A 114 -9.39 -10.10 -14.48
N ARG A 115 -8.19 -9.58 -14.18
CA ARG A 115 -7.02 -10.37 -13.83
C ARG A 115 -7.11 -10.76 -12.36
N ASN A 116 -7.23 -12.05 -12.09
CA ASN A 116 -7.54 -12.58 -10.77
C ASN A 116 -6.43 -13.46 -10.25
N PHE A 117 -5.87 -13.13 -9.09
CA PHE A 117 -4.77 -13.86 -8.47
C PHE A 117 -5.01 -14.14 -7.00
N ASP A 118 -4.29 -15.13 -6.48
CA ASP A 118 -4.14 -15.37 -5.06
C ASP A 118 -2.64 -15.39 -4.71
N ALA A 119 -2.27 -14.69 -3.63
CA ALA A 119 -0.87 -14.55 -3.22
C ALA A 119 -0.28 -15.86 -2.66
N LEU A 120 -1.13 -16.76 -2.15
CA LEU A 120 -0.74 -18.06 -1.61
C LEU A 120 -0.79 -19.16 -2.67
N MET A 121 -1.26 -18.85 -3.88
CA MET A 121 -1.54 -19.85 -4.92
C MET A 121 -2.48 -20.96 -4.43
N ASP A 122 -3.45 -20.60 -3.58
CA ASP A 122 -4.55 -21.45 -3.18
C ASP A 122 -5.68 -21.36 -4.21
N VAL A 123 -5.84 -22.41 -5.01
CA VAL A 123 -6.84 -22.46 -6.09
C VAL A 123 -8.26 -22.25 -5.56
N ARG A 124 -8.54 -22.58 -4.30
CA ARG A 124 -9.87 -22.35 -3.69
C ARG A 124 -10.24 -20.86 -3.69
N ASN A 125 -9.29 -19.99 -3.34
CA ASN A 125 -9.45 -18.53 -3.31
C ASN A 125 -9.72 -17.93 -4.70
N ILE A 126 -9.24 -18.60 -5.76
CA ILE A 126 -9.41 -18.18 -7.15
C ILE A 126 -10.69 -18.75 -7.76
N ALA A 127 -11.06 -19.99 -7.41
CA ALA A 127 -12.14 -20.71 -8.08
C ALA A 127 -13.48 -19.99 -7.97
N TYR A 128 -13.86 -19.55 -6.77
CA TYR A 128 -15.15 -18.88 -6.55
C TYR A 128 -15.21 -17.50 -7.24
N SER A 129 -14.19 -16.67 -7.05
CA SER A 129 -14.10 -15.35 -7.69
C SER A 129 -14.03 -15.47 -9.23
N GLY A 130 -13.30 -16.45 -9.76
CA GLY A 130 -13.24 -16.76 -11.19
C GLY A 130 -14.61 -17.13 -11.78
N GLN A 131 -15.38 -17.96 -11.06
CA GLN A 131 -16.75 -18.29 -11.46
C GLN A 131 -17.66 -17.06 -11.48
N CYS A 132 -17.54 -16.17 -10.49
CA CYS A 132 -18.31 -14.92 -10.44
C CYS A 132 -17.99 -14.00 -11.63
N ILE A 133 -16.70 -13.87 -11.97
CA ILE A 133 -16.24 -13.09 -13.15
C ILE A 133 -16.86 -13.64 -14.43
N HIS A 134 -16.79 -14.96 -14.63
CA HIS A 134 -17.40 -15.62 -15.78
C HIS A 134 -18.92 -15.41 -15.84
N ASN A 135 -19.62 -15.61 -14.71
CA ASN A 135 -21.07 -15.45 -14.63
C ASN A 135 -21.53 -14.01 -14.92
N ALA A 136 -20.73 -13.00 -14.55
CA ALA A 136 -20.98 -11.60 -14.87
C ALA A 136 -20.75 -11.28 -16.36
N GLY A 137 -20.25 -12.22 -17.18
CA GLY A 137 -19.96 -12.01 -18.60
C GLY A 137 -18.70 -11.19 -18.85
N LEU A 138 -17.77 -11.19 -17.91
CA LEU A 138 -16.42 -10.62 -18.05
C LEU A 138 -15.43 -11.68 -18.51
N LYS A 139 -14.33 -11.24 -19.12
CA LYS A 139 -13.20 -12.14 -19.38
C LYS A 139 -12.43 -12.39 -18.09
N HIS A 140 -12.26 -13.64 -17.70
CA HIS A 140 -11.44 -14.02 -16.56
C HIS A 140 -10.01 -14.33 -17.02
N GLN A 141 -9.05 -13.55 -16.53
CA GLN A 141 -7.63 -13.88 -16.67
C GLN A 141 -7.12 -14.45 -15.36
N VAL A 142 -6.89 -15.77 -15.32
CA VAL A 142 -6.38 -16.45 -14.14
C VAL A 142 -4.87 -16.26 -14.02
N VAL A 143 -4.37 -16.05 -12.80
CA VAL A 143 -2.96 -15.72 -12.57
C VAL A 143 -2.21 -16.85 -11.86
N ILE A 144 -1.03 -17.15 -12.39
CA ILE A 144 0.07 -17.82 -11.68
C ILE A 144 0.97 -16.72 -11.10
N ALA A 145 0.98 -16.54 -9.78
CA ALA A 145 1.77 -15.53 -9.10
C ALA A 145 3.21 -16.02 -8.91
N LEU A 146 4.17 -15.30 -9.47
CA LEU A 146 5.60 -15.63 -9.49
C LEU A 146 6.35 -14.83 -8.41
N MET A 147 7.40 -15.44 -7.89
CA MET A 147 8.38 -14.82 -7.01
C MET A 147 9.72 -15.56 -7.18
N GLY A 148 10.82 -14.81 -7.29
CA GLY A 148 12.16 -15.35 -7.14
C GLY A 148 12.51 -15.49 -5.66
N LEU A 149 13.00 -16.66 -5.26
CA LEU A 149 13.43 -16.87 -3.88
C LEU A 149 14.82 -16.25 -3.63
N PRO A 150 15.03 -15.63 -2.45
CA PRO A 150 16.35 -15.21 -2.01
C PRO A 150 17.37 -16.34 -2.12
N PRO A 151 18.59 -16.06 -2.65
CA PRO A 151 19.65 -17.06 -2.69
C PRO A 151 20.00 -17.61 -1.31
N GLY A 152 20.27 -18.91 -1.23
CA GLY A 152 20.67 -19.59 0.01
C GLY A 152 19.53 -20.20 0.81
N LEU A 153 18.27 -20.01 0.41
CA LEU A 153 17.15 -20.78 0.96
C LEU A 153 17.21 -22.22 0.44
N ASN A 154 17.11 -23.20 1.34
CA ASN A 154 17.10 -24.63 0.99
C ASN A 154 15.68 -25.11 0.63
N GLU A 155 15.04 -24.43 -0.32
CA GLU A 155 13.74 -24.79 -0.87
C GLU A 155 13.92 -25.35 -2.28
N LYS A 156 13.33 -26.52 -2.55
CA LYS A 156 13.62 -27.31 -3.77
C LYS A 156 12.44 -27.41 -4.74
N TYR A 157 11.26 -27.02 -4.30
CA TYR A 157 10.03 -27.15 -5.07
C TYR A 157 9.33 -25.80 -5.27
N CYS A 158 9.02 -25.07 -4.20
CA CYS A 158 8.28 -23.82 -4.29
C CYS A 158 9.03 -22.82 -5.19
N HIS A 159 8.28 -22.13 -6.05
CA HIS A 159 8.80 -21.16 -7.03
C HIS A 159 9.76 -21.70 -8.10
N THR A 160 9.86 -23.03 -8.26
CA THR A 160 10.49 -23.64 -9.44
C THR A 160 9.55 -23.58 -10.65
N PRO A 161 10.07 -23.77 -11.89
CA PRO A 161 9.20 -23.92 -13.06
C PRO A 161 8.15 -25.02 -12.90
N GLN A 162 8.53 -26.16 -12.29
CA GLN A 162 7.61 -27.27 -12.07
C GLN A 162 6.48 -26.89 -11.11
N PHE A 163 6.77 -26.17 -10.03
CA PHE A 163 5.74 -25.66 -9.12
C PHE A 163 4.69 -24.80 -9.86
N TYR A 164 5.11 -23.90 -10.73
CA TYR A 164 4.17 -23.06 -11.49
C TYR A 164 3.33 -23.86 -12.49
N ILE A 165 3.91 -24.89 -13.11
CA ILE A 165 3.19 -25.81 -14.01
C ILE A 165 2.16 -26.64 -13.21
N ASP A 166 2.54 -27.15 -12.05
CA ASP A 166 1.64 -27.89 -11.16
C ASP A 166 0.48 -27.01 -10.70
N LYS A 167 0.74 -25.75 -10.36
CA LYS A 167 -0.33 -24.80 -9.99
C LYS A 167 -1.29 -24.51 -11.13
N LEU A 168 -0.80 -24.36 -12.36
CA LEU A 168 -1.68 -24.25 -13.51
C LEU A 168 -2.51 -25.53 -13.71
N LYS A 169 -1.91 -26.70 -13.48
CA LYS A 169 -2.62 -27.98 -13.54
C LYS A 169 -3.72 -28.06 -12.48
N GLU A 170 -3.45 -27.65 -11.24
CA GLU A 170 -4.46 -27.58 -10.16
C GLU A 170 -5.65 -26.70 -10.56
N ILE A 171 -5.41 -25.55 -11.21
CA ILE A 171 -6.46 -24.64 -11.69
C ILE A 171 -7.31 -25.29 -12.78
N ILE A 172 -6.68 -25.97 -13.75
CA ILE A 172 -7.37 -26.70 -14.82
C ILE A 172 -8.20 -27.85 -14.23
N ASP A 173 -7.61 -28.64 -13.34
CA ASP A 173 -8.26 -29.79 -12.70
C ASP A 173 -9.43 -29.35 -11.80
N ALA A 174 -9.38 -28.14 -11.23
CA ALA A 174 -10.48 -27.53 -10.47
C ALA A 174 -11.63 -27.02 -11.35
N GLY A 175 -11.47 -26.98 -12.68
CA GLY A 175 -12.53 -26.57 -13.60
C GLY A 175 -12.88 -25.08 -13.53
N VAL A 176 -11.96 -24.24 -13.07
CA VAL A 176 -12.18 -22.78 -13.01
C VAL A 176 -12.32 -22.25 -14.44
N PRO A 177 -13.42 -21.57 -14.81
CA PRO A 177 -13.55 -20.99 -16.15
C PRO A 177 -12.59 -19.82 -16.30
N PHE A 178 -11.76 -19.80 -17.34
CA PHE A 178 -10.87 -18.67 -17.67
C PHE A 178 -10.70 -18.51 -19.19
N ASP A 179 -10.46 -17.28 -19.64
CA ASP A 179 -10.25 -16.90 -21.04
C ASP A 179 -8.76 -16.76 -21.38
N SER A 180 -7.92 -16.50 -20.38
CA SER A 180 -6.48 -16.36 -20.54
C SER A 180 -5.73 -16.66 -19.23
N VAL A 181 -4.42 -16.91 -19.35
CA VAL A 181 -3.54 -17.16 -18.20
C VAL A 181 -2.47 -16.09 -18.14
N ALA A 182 -2.24 -15.53 -16.96
CA ALA A 182 -1.14 -14.60 -16.70
C ALA A 182 -0.09 -15.19 -15.75
N PHE A 183 1.18 -14.94 -16.04
CA PHE A 183 2.30 -15.20 -15.14
C PHE A 183 2.73 -13.85 -14.56
N LYS A 184 2.49 -13.61 -13.27
CA LYS A 184 2.66 -12.29 -12.63
C LYS A 184 3.80 -12.31 -11.61
N ASP A 185 4.95 -11.75 -11.96
CA ASP A 185 6.04 -11.45 -11.04
C ASP A 185 5.95 -10.00 -10.52
N ALA A 186 5.23 -9.80 -9.42
CA ALA A 186 5.02 -8.49 -8.82
C ALA A 186 6.30 -7.84 -8.25
N SER A 187 7.38 -8.60 -8.11
CA SER A 187 8.63 -8.15 -7.47
C SER A 187 9.79 -7.95 -8.43
N GLY A 188 9.68 -8.48 -9.66
CA GLY A 188 10.78 -8.48 -10.63
C GLY A 188 11.96 -9.38 -10.22
N THR A 189 11.74 -10.33 -9.32
CA THR A 189 12.82 -11.17 -8.74
C THR A 189 13.00 -12.50 -9.45
N THR A 190 12.04 -12.93 -10.26
CA THR A 190 12.10 -14.20 -10.95
C THR A 190 13.13 -14.13 -12.08
N THR A 191 14.00 -15.13 -12.17
CA THR A 191 15.03 -15.15 -13.21
C THR A 191 14.43 -15.46 -14.58
N PRO A 192 15.02 -14.95 -15.69
CA PRO A 192 14.54 -15.23 -17.04
C PRO A 192 14.46 -16.74 -17.36
N ALA A 193 15.35 -17.55 -16.81
CA ALA A 193 15.33 -19.00 -17.00
C ALA A 193 14.08 -19.66 -16.40
N ILE A 194 13.67 -19.23 -15.20
CA ILE A 194 12.45 -19.75 -14.56
C ILE A 194 11.22 -19.31 -15.35
N VAL A 195 11.17 -18.04 -15.76
CA VAL A 195 10.09 -17.49 -16.60
C VAL A 195 9.94 -18.30 -17.89
N TYR A 196 11.06 -18.53 -18.60
CA TYR A 196 11.07 -19.27 -19.85
C TYR A 196 10.52 -20.69 -19.67
N GLU A 197 11.06 -21.46 -18.72
CA GLU A 197 10.66 -22.85 -18.53
C GLU A 197 9.21 -22.99 -18.03
N ALA A 198 8.76 -22.09 -17.14
CA ALA A 198 7.38 -22.10 -16.64
C ALA A 198 6.37 -21.83 -17.76
N ILE A 199 6.58 -20.76 -18.55
CA ILE A 199 5.68 -20.39 -19.65
C ILE A 199 5.71 -21.44 -20.76
N LYS A 200 6.88 -21.98 -21.09
CA LYS A 200 7.02 -23.03 -22.10
C LYS A 200 6.33 -24.33 -21.67
N GLY A 201 6.40 -24.67 -20.39
CA GLY A 201 5.65 -25.77 -19.80
C GLY A 201 4.14 -25.55 -19.89
N ALA A 202 3.68 -24.36 -19.49
CA ALA A 202 2.28 -23.98 -19.57
C ALA A 202 1.73 -24.02 -21.00
N ARG A 203 2.48 -23.49 -21.98
CA ARG A 203 2.09 -23.50 -23.40
C ARG A 203 1.90 -24.92 -23.96
N LYS A 204 2.63 -25.92 -23.45
CA LYS A 204 2.44 -27.33 -23.84
C LYS A 204 1.16 -27.94 -23.26
N MET A 205 0.70 -27.44 -22.12
CA MET A 205 -0.45 -27.97 -21.40
C MET A 205 -1.76 -27.29 -21.80
N LEU A 206 -1.71 -25.99 -22.11
CA LEU A 206 -2.86 -25.21 -22.51
C LEU A 206 -3.24 -25.45 -23.98
N PRO A 207 -4.53 -25.30 -24.36
CA PRO A 207 -4.94 -25.19 -25.75
C PRO A 207 -4.09 -24.15 -26.51
N SER A 208 -3.82 -24.41 -27.79
CA SER A 208 -2.89 -23.61 -28.60
C SER A 208 -3.30 -22.14 -28.75
N ASP A 209 -4.60 -21.86 -28.65
CA ASP A 209 -5.23 -20.56 -28.78
C ASP A 209 -5.42 -19.83 -27.43
N THR A 210 -5.12 -20.48 -26.30
CA THR A 210 -5.17 -19.82 -24.99
C THR A 210 -4.15 -18.70 -24.93
N VAL A 211 -4.59 -17.48 -24.63
CA VAL A 211 -3.69 -16.33 -24.48
C VAL A 211 -2.85 -16.49 -23.22
N ILE A 212 -1.53 -16.38 -23.34
CA ILE A 212 -0.61 -16.28 -22.21
C ILE A 212 -0.07 -14.86 -22.10
N GLN A 213 -0.24 -14.25 -20.94
CA GLN A 213 0.28 -12.92 -20.62
C GLN A 213 1.38 -13.00 -19.57
N PHE A 214 2.44 -12.20 -19.72
CA PHE A 214 3.50 -12.09 -18.73
C PHE A 214 3.58 -10.68 -18.16
N HIS A 215 3.64 -10.60 -16.84
CA HIS A 215 3.77 -9.35 -16.11
C HIS A 215 5.00 -9.42 -15.22
N THR A 216 5.83 -8.38 -15.25
CA THR A 216 6.98 -8.25 -14.35
C THR A 216 7.33 -6.77 -14.13
N HIS A 217 7.83 -6.47 -12.93
CA HIS A 217 8.41 -5.16 -12.62
C HIS A 217 9.91 -5.15 -12.95
N ASP A 218 10.46 -3.97 -13.24
CA ASP A 218 11.87 -3.77 -13.57
C ASP A 218 12.73 -3.41 -12.33
N THR A 219 12.20 -3.64 -11.12
CA THR A 219 12.81 -3.20 -9.86
C THR A 219 14.22 -3.76 -9.67
N ALA A 220 14.44 -5.01 -10.10
CA ALA A 220 15.75 -5.66 -10.05
C ALA A 220 16.57 -5.49 -11.34
N GLY A 221 16.08 -4.71 -12.31
CA GLY A 221 16.71 -4.48 -13.61
C GLY A 221 16.66 -5.67 -14.56
N MET A 222 15.71 -6.59 -14.34
CA MET A 222 15.58 -7.84 -15.10
C MET A 222 14.36 -7.86 -16.02
N GLY A 223 13.54 -6.82 -16.04
CA GLY A 223 12.25 -6.80 -16.72
C GLY A 223 12.37 -7.04 -18.22
N VAL A 224 13.33 -6.40 -18.90
CA VAL A 224 13.57 -6.58 -20.34
C VAL A 224 13.94 -8.03 -20.66
N ALA A 225 14.81 -8.63 -19.85
CA ALA A 225 15.26 -10.00 -20.03
C ALA A 225 14.14 -11.02 -19.78
N CYS A 226 13.33 -10.80 -18.73
CA CYS A 226 12.20 -11.67 -18.40
C CYS A 226 11.07 -11.56 -19.44
N ASN A 227 10.73 -10.36 -19.90
CA ASN A 227 9.76 -10.16 -20.99
C ASN A 227 10.21 -10.87 -22.27
N PHE A 228 11.48 -10.76 -22.64
CA PHE A 228 12.00 -11.47 -23.81
C PHE A 228 11.97 -12.99 -23.62
N ALA A 229 12.35 -13.50 -22.45
CA ALA A 229 12.25 -14.93 -22.13
C ALA A 229 10.81 -15.45 -22.20
N ALA A 230 9.84 -14.68 -21.71
CA ALA A 230 8.41 -15.01 -21.83
C ALA A 230 7.96 -15.08 -23.29
N ILE A 231 8.37 -14.12 -24.14
CA ILE A 231 8.08 -14.11 -25.57
C ILE A 231 8.64 -15.37 -26.24
N GLU A 232 9.91 -15.71 -25.99
CA GLU A 232 10.55 -16.90 -26.57
C GLU A 232 9.92 -18.21 -26.10
N ALA A 233 9.33 -18.22 -24.90
CA ALA A 233 8.59 -19.34 -24.34
C ALA A 233 7.16 -19.47 -24.87
N GLY A 234 6.65 -18.46 -25.59
CA GLY A 234 5.33 -18.48 -26.22
C GLY A 234 4.27 -17.64 -25.52
N ALA A 235 4.64 -16.60 -24.78
CA ALA A 235 3.72 -15.55 -24.37
C ALA A 235 3.18 -14.77 -25.60
N ASP A 236 1.95 -14.27 -25.48
CA ASP A 236 1.24 -13.52 -26.52
C ASP A 236 1.07 -12.05 -26.15
N ILE A 237 1.04 -11.75 -24.84
CA ILE A 237 0.95 -10.40 -24.29
C ILE A 237 2.04 -10.22 -23.22
N ILE A 238 2.64 -9.04 -23.17
CA ILE A 238 3.49 -8.60 -22.06
C ILE A 238 2.97 -7.30 -21.47
N ASP A 239 3.14 -7.08 -20.16
CA ASP A 239 2.79 -5.81 -19.52
C ASP A 239 3.94 -4.82 -19.65
N LEU A 240 3.61 -3.60 -20.12
CA LEU A 240 4.55 -2.50 -20.33
C LEU A 240 3.93 -1.20 -19.82
N ALA A 241 4.77 -0.23 -19.50
CA ALA A 241 4.34 1.10 -19.07
C ALA A 241 5.03 2.19 -19.91
N MET A 242 4.50 3.40 -19.85
CA MET A 242 5.08 4.61 -20.43
C MET A 242 5.85 5.41 -19.39
N ALA A 243 6.92 6.09 -19.80
CA ALA A 243 7.52 7.14 -18.98
C ALA A 243 6.45 8.21 -18.61
N PRO A 244 6.45 8.76 -17.38
CA PRO A 244 7.50 8.64 -16.36
C PRO A 244 7.29 7.50 -15.35
N VAL A 245 6.28 6.64 -15.56
CA VAL A 245 5.95 5.53 -14.65
C VAL A 245 6.35 4.17 -15.21
N SER A 246 7.45 4.15 -15.95
CA SER A 246 8.13 2.94 -16.46
C SER A 246 9.55 2.86 -15.88
N GLY A 247 10.10 1.64 -15.85
CA GLY A 247 11.41 1.34 -15.25
C GLY A 247 11.41 1.43 -13.72
N GLY A 248 12.56 1.13 -13.11
CA GLY A 248 12.69 1.13 -11.65
C GLY A 248 11.63 0.26 -11.00
N THR A 249 10.83 0.80 -10.09
CA THR A 249 9.75 0.02 -9.44
C THR A 249 8.58 -0.37 -10.32
N ALA A 250 8.46 0.16 -11.53
CA ALA A 250 7.36 -0.10 -12.45
C ALA A 250 7.77 -1.10 -13.55
N GLU A 251 6.90 -1.31 -14.54
CA GLU A 251 7.11 -2.21 -15.67
C GLU A 251 8.10 -1.63 -16.68
N VAL A 252 8.57 -2.48 -17.59
CA VAL A 252 9.46 -2.05 -18.68
C VAL A 252 8.75 -1.06 -19.59
N ASP A 253 9.51 -0.07 -20.03
CA ASP A 253 9.03 0.95 -20.95
C ASP A 253 8.64 0.41 -22.34
N ILE A 254 7.54 0.91 -22.93
CA ILE A 254 7.04 0.48 -24.24
C ILE A 254 8.10 0.67 -25.34
N LEU A 255 8.72 1.84 -25.42
CA LEU A 255 9.73 2.15 -26.43
C LEU A 255 11.02 1.35 -26.19
N THR A 256 11.39 1.11 -24.93
CA THR A 256 12.51 0.25 -24.56
C THR A 256 12.30 -1.18 -25.03
N MET A 257 11.10 -1.75 -24.81
CA MET A 257 10.81 -3.11 -25.25
C MET A 257 10.68 -3.19 -26.77
N TRP A 258 10.09 -2.19 -27.43
CA TRP A 258 10.12 -2.07 -28.89
C TRP A 258 11.55 -2.09 -29.43
N HIS A 259 12.45 -1.31 -28.83
CA HIS A 259 13.86 -1.29 -29.21
C HIS A 259 14.52 -2.66 -29.02
N ARG A 260 14.25 -3.33 -27.89
CA ARG A 260 14.79 -4.66 -27.59
C ARG A 260 14.41 -5.70 -28.66
N LEU A 261 13.23 -5.59 -29.27
CA LEU A 261 12.75 -6.55 -30.26
C LEU A 261 13.32 -6.32 -31.66
N ARG A 262 13.98 -5.17 -31.92
CA ARG A 262 14.62 -4.90 -33.22
C ARG A 262 15.71 -5.95 -33.51
N GLY A 263 15.73 -6.45 -34.74
CA GLY A 263 16.66 -7.51 -35.17
C GLY A 263 16.29 -8.92 -34.71
N THR A 264 15.12 -9.10 -34.08
CA THR A 264 14.59 -10.41 -33.69
C THR A 264 13.46 -10.87 -34.63
N GLY A 265 12.91 -12.06 -34.39
CA GLY A 265 11.72 -12.56 -35.10
C GLY A 265 10.39 -11.94 -34.66
N TYR A 266 10.40 -11.04 -33.68
CA TYR A 266 9.23 -10.50 -32.99
C TYR A 266 9.08 -8.98 -33.20
N THR A 267 7.87 -8.46 -33.03
CA THR A 267 7.59 -7.01 -33.11
C THR A 267 6.39 -6.65 -32.22
N LEU A 268 6.38 -5.44 -31.64
CA LEU A 268 5.16 -4.88 -31.04
C LEU A 268 4.19 -4.34 -32.10
N ASP A 269 4.69 -4.05 -33.31
CA ASP A 269 3.89 -3.48 -34.42
C ASP A 269 3.19 -2.17 -34.02
N ILE A 270 4.00 -1.22 -33.52
CA ILE A 270 3.58 0.11 -33.06
C ILE A 270 4.13 1.22 -33.96
N ASP A 271 3.46 2.37 -33.96
CA ASP A 271 3.99 3.63 -34.47
C ASP A 271 4.77 4.33 -33.35
N HIS A 272 6.07 4.08 -33.28
CA HIS A 272 6.94 4.60 -32.21
C HIS A 272 6.96 6.13 -32.12
N GLU A 273 6.77 6.87 -33.21
CA GLU A 273 6.73 8.34 -33.17
C GLU A 273 5.49 8.84 -32.43
N LYS A 274 4.32 8.21 -32.66
CA LYS A 274 3.12 8.52 -31.88
C LYS A 274 3.27 8.16 -30.42
N ILE A 275 3.92 7.04 -30.09
CA ILE A 275 4.17 6.67 -28.70
C ILE A 275 5.11 7.69 -28.02
N ILE A 276 6.14 8.18 -28.71
CA ILE A 276 6.99 9.26 -28.20
C ILE A 276 6.16 10.52 -27.89
N GLU A 277 5.23 10.90 -28.75
CA GLU A 277 4.34 12.06 -28.51
C GLU A 277 3.41 11.85 -27.30
N VAL A 278 2.83 10.66 -27.17
CA VAL A 278 1.97 10.30 -26.02
C VAL A 278 2.78 10.29 -24.72
N GLU A 279 3.98 9.71 -24.71
CA GLU A 279 4.87 9.71 -23.54
C GLU A 279 5.28 11.12 -23.14
N ALA A 280 5.61 11.99 -24.10
CA ALA A 280 5.92 13.40 -23.80
C ALA A 280 4.72 14.10 -23.13
N MET A 281 3.51 13.91 -23.67
CA MET A 281 2.28 14.42 -23.06
C MET A 281 2.07 13.84 -21.66
N PHE A 282 2.34 12.55 -21.46
CA PHE A 282 2.17 11.90 -20.17
C PHE A 282 3.13 12.45 -19.11
N ILE A 283 4.40 12.65 -19.48
CA ILE A 283 5.42 13.28 -18.62
C ILE A 283 4.94 14.66 -18.17
N ASP A 284 4.43 15.48 -19.09
CA ASP A 284 3.94 16.83 -18.77
C ASP A 284 2.76 16.81 -17.79
N HIS A 285 1.80 15.89 -17.97
CA HIS A 285 0.64 15.77 -17.06
C HIS A 285 1.06 15.28 -15.67
N MET A 286 2.12 14.48 -15.59
CA MET A 286 2.57 13.87 -14.35
C MET A 286 3.63 14.69 -13.58
N ASP A 287 4.27 15.71 -14.18
CA ASP A 287 5.38 16.46 -13.53
C ASP A 287 5.00 17.10 -12.19
N LYS A 288 3.73 17.44 -11.99
CA LYS A 288 3.24 18.00 -10.72
C LYS A 288 3.23 16.99 -9.57
N TYR A 289 3.23 15.69 -9.85
CA TYR A 289 3.22 14.65 -8.83
C TYR A 289 4.63 14.41 -8.28
N TYR A 290 4.73 14.22 -6.97
CA TYR A 290 6.00 13.86 -6.37
C TYR A 290 6.37 12.42 -6.72
N MET A 291 7.55 12.24 -7.32
CA MET A 291 8.12 10.92 -7.60
C MET A 291 9.16 10.57 -6.52
N PRO A 292 8.95 9.50 -5.73
CA PRO A 292 9.97 8.99 -4.82
C PRO A 292 11.25 8.59 -5.58
N PRO A 293 12.45 8.86 -5.06
CA PRO A 293 13.70 8.49 -5.72
C PRO A 293 13.79 7.00 -6.06
N GLU A 294 13.37 6.13 -5.13
CA GLU A 294 13.40 4.68 -5.34
C GLU A 294 12.53 4.21 -6.50
N ALA A 295 11.50 4.98 -6.88
CA ALA A 295 10.63 4.63 -7.98
C ALA A 295 11.37 4.55 -9.32
N LYS A 296 12.44 5.35 -9.48
CA LYS A 296 13.20 5.53 -10.72
C LYS A 296 14.47 4.69 -10.82
N GLU A 297 14.81 3.95 -9.77
CA GLU A 297 16.10 3.27 -9.66
C GLU A 297 15.96 1.75 -9.69
N VAL A 298 16.93 1.10 -10.33
CA VAL A 298 17.13 -0.35 -10.18
C VAL A 298 17.73 -0.60 -8.80
N ASN A 299 17.10 -1.50 -8.05
CA ASN A 299 17.59 -1.91 -6.74
C ASN A 299 18.08 -3.37 -6.77
N PRO A 300 19.42 -3.60 -6.77
CA PRO A 300 20.00 -4.94 -6.85
C PRO A 300 19.82 -5.76 -5.56
N LEU A 301 19.29 -5.18 -4.48
CA LEU A 301 19.00 -5.91 -3.24
C LEU A 301 17.64 -6.62 -3.26
N ILE A 302 16.75 -6.27 -4.19
CA ILE A 302 15.39 -6.83 -4.26
C ILE A 302 15.35 -8.35 -4.51
N PRO A 303 16.24 -8.95 -5.34
CA PRO A 303 16.34 -10.41 -5.45
C PRO A 303 16.62 -11.14 -4.13
N PHE A 304 17.08 -10.42 -3.10
CA PHE A 304 17.40 -10.99 -1.79
C PHE A 304 16.31 -10.75 -0.74
N SER A 305 15.26 -10.02 -1.08
CA SER A 305 14.13 -9.69 -0.22
C SER A 305 12.98 -9.28 -1.14
N PRO A 306 12.19 -10.24 -1.63
CA PRO A 306 11.28 -10.01 -2.74
C PRO A 306 10.18 -9.05 -2.31
N MET A 307 10.40 -7.75 -2.49
CA MET A 307 9.41 -6.72 -2.25
C MET A 307 8.91 -6.19 -3.59
N PRO A 308 7.60 -6.20 -3.82
CA PRO A 308 6.99 -5.52 -4.97
C PRO A 308 7.34 -4.04 -5.02
N GLY A 309 7.38 -3.49 -6.24
CA GLY A 309 7.73 -2.09 -6.47
C GLY A 309 6.91 -1.10 -5.65
N GLY A 310 5.57 -1.16 -5.76
CA GLY A 310 4.68 -0.31 -4.96
C GLY A 310 4.76 -0.55 -3.44
N ALA A 311 5.15 -1.75 -2.99
CA ALA A 311 5.39 -2.01 -1.57
C ALA A 311 6.72 -1.40 -1.11
N LEU A 312 7.74 -1.38 -1.96
CA LEU A 312 9.02 -0.72 -1.70
C LEU A 312 8.82 0.79 -1.51
N THR A 313 8.22 1.47 -2.49
CA THR A 313 8.02 2.94 -2.43
C THR A 313 7.12 3.34 -1.27
N ALA A 314 6.04 2.60 -1.01
CA ALA A 314 5.17 2.87 0.13
C ALA A 314 5.88 2.67 1.47
N ASN A 315 6.56 1.54 1.68
CA ASN A 315 7.18 1.25 2.97
C ASN A 315 8.39 2.14 3.25
N THR A 316 9.26 2.42 2.26
CA THR A 316 10.38 3.35 2.50
C THR A 316 9.88 4.76 2.79
N GLN A 317 8.76 5.17 2.17
CA GLN A 317 8.14 6.45 2.49
C GLN A 317 7.62 6.49 3.93
N MET A 318 6.88 5.48 4.37
CA MET A 318 6.41 5.40 5.76
C MET A 318 7.58 5.36 6.74
N MET A 319 8.68 4.70 6.39
CA MET A 319 9.87 4.69 7.23
C MET A 319 10.56 6.06 7.29
N ARG A 320 10.49 6.88 6.23
CA ARG A 320 10.96 8.28 6.28
C ARG A 320 10.08 9.11 7.19
N ASP A 321 8.77 8.99 7.03
CA ASP A 321 7.79 9.75 7.81
C ASP A 321 7.96 9.46 9.31
N ASN A 322 8.31 8.22 9.67
CA ASN A 322 8.55 7.78 11.05
C ASN A 322 10.03 7.76 11.47
N ASN A 323 10.93 8.45 10.77
CA ASN A 323 12.38 8.53 11.08
C ASN A 323 13.10 7.16 11.23
N SER A 324 12.59 6.10 10.62
CA SER A 324 13.06 4.72 10.75
C SER A 324 13.74 4.17 9.49
N LEU A 325 13.89 4.96 8.42
CA LEU A 325 14.47 4.49 7.14
C LEU A 325 15.86 3.86 7.29
N HIS A 326 16.66 4.30 8.26
CA HIS A 326 17.97 3.74 8.57
C HIS A 326 17.93 2.24 8.95
N LEU A 327 16.78 1.72 9.38
CA LEU A 327 16.56 0.30 9.72
C LEU A 327 16.33 -0.57 8.48
N PHE A 328 16.03 0.01 7.32
CA PHE A 328 15.61 -0.71 6.12
C PHE A 328 16.56 -1.86 5.71
N PRO A 329 17.90 -1.71 5.74
CA PRO A 329 18.80 -2.82 5.41
C PRO A 329 18.62 -4.06 6.32
N GLU A 330 18.35 -3.85 7.60
CA GLU A 330 18.15 -4.93 8.56
C GLU A 330 16.76 -5.58 8.39
N VAL A 331 15.73 -4.79 8.05
CA VAL A 331 14.40 -5.30 7.71
C VAL A 331 14.47 -6.25 6.51
N ILE A 332 15.17 -5.85 5.44
CA ILE A 332 15.41 -6.69 4.24
C ILE A 332 16.13 -7.99 4.61
N ARG A 333 17.11 -7.93 5.51
CA ARG A 333 17.81 -9.14 5.98
C ARG A 333 16.87 -10.09 6.74
N ASN A 334 16.02 -9.55 7.60
CA ASN A 334 15.05 -10.33 8.37
C ASN A 334 13.93 -10.92 7.49
N MET A 335 13.58 -10.26 6.39
CA MET A 335 12.53 -10.71 5.48
C MET A 335 12.81 -12.09 4.86
N ARG A 336 14.08 -12.47 4.62
CA ARG A 336 14.42 -13.81 4.10
C ARG A 336 13.95 -14.94 5.01
N GLU A 337 14.17 -14.78 6.32
CA GLU A 337 13.76 -15.75 7.33
C GLU A 337 12.23 -15.79 7.44
N VAL A 338 11.59 -14.62 7.37
CA VAL A 338 10.13 -14.48 7.41
C VAL A 338 9.45 -15.19 6.24
N VAL A 339 9.97 -15.04 5.01
CA VAL A 339 9.45 -15.76 3.83
C VAL A 339 9.59 -17.29 4.02
N ALA A 340 10.77 -17.74 4.45
CA ALA A 340 11.06 -19.16 4.60
C ALA A 340 10.20 -19.82 5.69
N LYS A 341 10.02 -19.15 6.83
CA LYS A 341 9.19 -19.67 7.93
C LYS A 341 7.68 -19.50 7.68
N GLY A 342 7.28 -18.63 6.76
CA GLY A 342 5.88 -18.32 6.45
C GLY A 342 5.21 -19.24 5.44
N GLY A 343 5.92 -20.24 4.91
CA GLY A 343 5.36 -21.21 3.95
C GLY A 343 5.45 -20.77 2.48
N PHE A 344 6.34 -19.82 2.16
CA PHE A 344 6.68 -19.41 0.78
C PHE A 344 5.49 -18.90 -0.06
N GLY A 345 4.54 -18.16 0.52
CA GLY A 345 3.57 -17.39 -0.26
C GLY A 345 4.28 -16.39 -1.19
N SER A 346 3.75 -16.18 -2.40
CA SER A 346 4.28 -15.19 -3.34
C SER A 346 4.17 -13.80 -2.74
N SER A 347 5.27 -13.04 -2.77
CA SER A 347 5.31 -11.68 -2.22
C SER A 347 4.59 -10.72 -3.17
N VAL A 348 3.28 -10.65 -3.00
CA VAL A 348 2.35 -9.73 -3.64
C VAL A 348 1.29 -9.35 -2.60
N THR A 349 0.56 -8.27 -2.80
CA THR A 349 -0.47 -7.85 -1.83
C THR A 349 -1.51 -8.95 -1.60
N PRO A 350 -1.85 -9.29 -0.34
CA PRO A 350 -1.41 -8.63 0.91
C PRO A 350 -0.15 -9.23 1.56
N VAL A 351 0.29 -10.42 1.13
CA VAL A 351 1.41 -11.19 1.69
C VAL A 351 2.73 -10.40 1.74
N SER A 352 3.03 -9.60 0.71
CA SER A 352 4.22 -8.74 0.71
C SER A 352 4.27 -7.79 1.92
N GLN A 353 3.11 -7.26 2.31
CA GLN A 353 3.02 -6.39 3.48
C GLN A 353 3.15 -7.18 4.78
N PHE A 354 2.60 -8.39 4.84
CA PHE A 354 2.72 -9.27 6.02
C PHE A 354 4.18 -9.62 6.30
N TYR A 355 4.92 -9.97 5.25
CA TYR A 355 6.35 -10.23 5.35
C TYR A 355 7.13 -8.99 5.80
N PHE A 356 6.84 -7.82 5.23
CA PHE A 356 7.52 -6.59 5.62
C PHE A 356 7.23 -6.20 7.07
N GLN A 357 5.96 -6.23 7.49
CA GLN A 357 5.54 -5.90 8.85
C GLN A 357 6.18 -6.85 9.88
N GLN A 358 6.19 -8.15 9.61
CA GLN A 358 6.84 -9.11 10.49
C GLN A 358 8.37 -8.92 10.53
N ALA A 359 9.00 -8.62 9.40
CA ALA A 359 10.43 -8.35 9.34
C ALA A 359 10.79 -7.04 10.07
N PHE A 360 9.94 -6.02 9.99
CA PHE A 360 10.07 -4.77 10.73
C PHE A 360 9.94 -5.01 12.24
N ALA A 361 8.91 -5.74 12.67
CA ALA A 361 8.74 -6.13 14.07
C ALA A 361 9.96 -6.92 14.61
N ASN A 362 10.47 -7.89 13.83
CA ASN A 362 11.68 -8.63 14.18
C ASN A 362 12.92 -7.73 14.33
N THR A 363 12.96 -6.61 13.61
CA THR A 363 14.06 -5.63 13.64
C THR A 363 13.97 -4.73 14.88
N VAL A 364 12.78 -4.23 15.20
CA VAL A 364 12.59 -3.23 16.28
C VAL A 364 12.30 -3.85 17.65
N GLN A 365 11.59 -4.97 17.71
CA GLN A 365 11.19 -5.65 18.96
C GLN A 365 12.03 -6.90 19.25
N GLY A 366 12.85 -7.33 18.30
CA GLY A 366 13.66 -8.54 18.37
C GLY A 366 12.95 -9.74 17.73
N LYS A 367 13.77 -10.67 17.22
CA LYS A 367 13.31 -11.81 16.41
C LYS A 367 12.20 -12.61 17.10
N TRP A 368 11.07 -12.73 16.42
CA TRP A 368 9.92 -13.57 16.79
C TRP A 368 9.33 -13.32 18.19
N LYS A 369 9.69 -12.20 18.85
CA LYS A 369 9.06 -11.83 20.13
C LYS A 369 7.60 -11.47 19.94
N LYS A 370 7.27 -10.78 18.86
CA LYS A 370 5.91 -10.41 18.47
C LYS A 370 5.58 -10.98 17.10
N ILE A 371 4.47 -11.71 17.02
CA ILE A 371 3.84 -12.07 15.76
C ILE A 371 2.86 -10.96 15.38
N THR A 372 3.06 -10.38 14.19
CA THR A 372 2.12 -9.44 13.61
C THR A 372 0.84 -10.18 13.22
N GLU A 373 -0.32 -9.58 13.47
CA GLU A 373 -1.61 -10.26 13.36
C GLU A 373 -1.82 -10.86 11.96
N SER A 374 -1.54 -10.08 10.92
CA SER A 374 -1.76 -10.51 9.53
C SER A 374 -0.85 -11.67 9.13
N TYR A 375 0.44 -11.62 9.50
CA TYR A 375 1.36 -12.73 9.26
C TYR A 375 0.95 -13.98 10.04
N GLY A 376 0.54 -13.81 11.30
CA GLY A 376 0.05 -14.89 12.16
C GLY A 376 -1.21 -15.56 11.59
N LYS A 377 -2.20 -14.78 11.17
CA LYS A 377 -3.41 -15.28 10.50
C LYS A 377 -3.08 -16.03 9.21
N MET A 378 -2.08 -15.59 8.44
CA MET A 378 -1.63 -16.28 7.23
C MET A 378 -1.04 -17.65 7.55
N VAL A 379 -0.09 -17.73 8.49
CA VAL A 379 0.53 -19.03 8.85
C VAL A 379 -0.43 -19.98 9.56
N LEU A 380 -1.50 -19.45 10.15
CA LEU A 380 -2.58 -20.24 10.77
C LEU A 380 -3.67 -20.68 9.77
N GLY A 381 -3.61 -20.25 8.51
CA GLY A 381 -4.53 -20.67 7.45
C GLY A 381 -5.77 -19.80 7.23
N TYR A 382 -5.91 -18.67 7.92
CA TYR A 382 -7.07 -17.77 7.79
C TYR A 382 -7.09 -16.94 6.49
N PHE A 383 -6.00 -16.98 5.71
CA PHE A 383 -5.93 -16.41 4.35
C PHE A 383 -5.91 -17.48 3.25
N GLY A 384 -6.00 -18.75 3.61
CA GLY A 384 -5.86 -19.88 2.69
C GLY A 384 -4.59 -20.69 2.97
N LYS A 385 -4.36 -21.69 2.11
CA LYS A 385 -3.24 -22.62 2.23
C LYS A 385 -1.98 -22.03 1.61
N THR A 386 -0.91 -21.93 2.40
CA THR A 386 0.42 -21.55 1.92
C THR A 386 1.03 -22.63 0.99
N PRO A 387 1.92 -22.26 0.06
CA PRO A 387 2.57 -23.21 -0.85
C PRO A 387 3.29 -24.38 -0.16
N ALA A 388 3.92 -24.12 0.98
CA ALA A 388 4.47 -25.14 1.88
C ALA A 388 3.90 -24.97 3.29
N GLU A 389 3.99 -26.03 4.09
CA GLU A 389 3.65 -25.97 5.51
C GLU A 389 4.56 -24.93 6.21
N PRO A 390 4.00 -23.95 6.93
CA PRO A 390 4.78 -22.99 7.70
C PRO A 390 5.61 -23.65 8.81
N ASP A 391 6.62 -22.94 9.31
CA ASP A 391 7.48 -23.44 10.39
C ASP A 391 6.63 -23.73 11.66
N PRO A 392 6.69 -24.96 12.22
CA PRO A 392 5.86 -25.35 13.37
C PRO A 392 6.05 -24.48 14.62
N GLU A 393 7.25 -23.95 14.85
CA GLU A 393 7.52 -23.04 15.96
C GLU A 393 6.76 -21.73 15.76
N ILE A 394 6.73 -21.22 14.54
CA ILE A 394 6.02 -19.98 14.19
C ILE A 394 4.52 -20.19 14.24
N VAL A 395 4.00 -21.34 13.80
CA VAL A 395 2.58 -21.70 13.95
C VAL A 395 2.19 -21.72 15.44
N SER A 396 3.02 -22.31 16.30
CA SER A 396 2.79 -22.34 17.75
C SER A 396 2.79 -20.94 18.37
N LEU A 397 3.78 -20.11 18.03
CA LEU A 397 3.86 -18.72 18.49
C LEU A 397 2.66 -17.89 18.02
N ALA A 398 2.28 -18.00 16.74
CA ALA A 398 1.15 -17.29 16.17
C ALA A 398 -0.16 -17.71 16.87
N SER A 399 -0.37 -19.01 17.09
CA SER A 399 -1.55 -19.51 17.77
C SER A 399 -1.64 -19.00 19.22
N GLY A 400 -0.52 -19.08 19.95
CA GLY A 400 -0.45 -18.61 21.34
C GLY A 400 -0.65 -17.11 21.50
N GLN A 401 -0.01 -16.29 20.65
CA GLN A 401 -0.10 -14.83 20.74
C GLN A 401 -1.42 -14.25 20.23
N LEU A 402 -2.06 -14.90 19.25
CA LEU A 402 -3.33 -14.43 18.67
C LEU A 402 -4.56 -15.11 19.29
N GLY A 403 -4.38 -16.16 20.09
CA GLY A 403 -5.49 -16.95 20.64
C GLY A 403 -6.30 -17.70 19.58
N LEU A 404 -5.74 -17.87 18.37
CA LEU A 404 -6.39 -18.52 17.24
C LEU A 404 -5.83 -19.93 17.03
N GLN A 405 -6.68 -20.90 16.75
CA GLN A 405 -6.24 -22.24 16.36
C GLN A 405 -5.88 -22.28 14.87
N PRO A 406 -4.87 -23.08 14.47
CA PRO A 406 -4.63 -23.36 13.06
C PRO A 406 -5.86 -23.96 12.40
N THR A 407 -6.19 -23.53 11.18
CA THR A 407 -7.34 -24.01 10.42
C THR A 407 -6.96 -24.41 9.00
N LYS A 408 -7.77 -25.29 8.41
CA LYS A 408 -7.71 -25.69 6.99
C LYS A 408 -9.01 -25.37 6.24
N GLU A 409 -9.95 -24.76 6.95
CA GLU A 409 -11.25 -24.37 6.40
C GLU A 409 -11.08 -23.43 5.20
N ASP A 410 -12.07 -23.43 4.33
CA ASP A 410 -12.11 -22.50 3.21
C ASP A 410 -12.35 -21.07 3.73
N VAL A 411 -11.57 -20.11 3.24
CA VAL A 411 -11.66 -18.70 3.65
C VAL A 411 -13.06 -18.16 3.41
N HIS A 412 -13.72 -18.57 2.32
CA HIS A 412 -15.07 -18.14 2.02
C HIS A 412 -16.08 -18.65 3.07
N ASP A 413 -15.92 -19.88 3.56
CA ASP A 413 -16.82 -20.43 4.58
C ASP A 413 -16.64 -19.73 5.93
N ILE A 414 -15.40 -19.33 6.26
CA ILE A 414 -15.12 -18.49 7.43
C ILE A 414 -15.79 -17.14 7.28
N ASN A 415 -15.66 -16.51 6.11
CA ASN A 415 -16.19 -15.17 5.84
C ASN A 415 -17.71 -15.14 5.82
N ASP A 416 -18.36 -16.14 5.23
CA ASP A 416 -19.83 -16.21 5.14
C ASP A 416 -20.48 -16.41 6.53
N ARG A 417 -19.75 -16.96 7.51
CA ARG A 417 -20.21 -17.06 8.90
C ARG A 417 -19.93 -15.82 9.73
N ASN A 418 -19.12 -14.89 9.23
CA ASN A 418 -18.81 -13.67 9.95
C ASN A 418 -19.97 -12.67 9.83
N PRO A 419 -20.67 -12.33 10.93
CA PRO A 419 -21.79 -11.40 10.88
C PRO A 419 -21.39 -9.95 10.55
N GLU A 420 -20.10 -9.65 10.55
CA GLU A 420 -19.53 -8.33 10.22
C GLU A 420 -19.06 -8.24 8.75
N LEU A 421 -19.38 -9.24 7.94
CA LEU A 421 -19.16 -9.25 6.49
C LEU A 421 -20.49 -9.42 5.75
N GLY A 422 -20.46 -9.20 4.44
CA GLY A 422 -21.63 -9.39 3.59
C GLY A 422 -22.42 -8.14 3.27
N ILE A 423 -23.31 -8.29 2.30
CA ILE A 423 -24.19 -7.24 1.80
C ILE A 423 -25.12 -6.75 2.92
N ASP A 424 -25.68 -7.66 3.71
CA ASP A 424 -26.66 -7.32 4.76
C ASP A 424 -26.05 -6.50 5.89
N TYR A 425 -24.84 -6.86 6.34
CA TYR A 425 -24.09 -6.09 7.33
C TYR A 425 -23.81 -4.67 6.82
N ASN A 426 -23.25 -4.55 5.61
CA ASN A 426 -22.89 -3.26 5.04
C ASN A 426 -24.11 -2.39 4.72
N ARG A 427 -25.25 -2.99 4.33
CA ARG A 427 -26.53 -2.28 4.18
C ARG A 427 -26.97 -1.68 5.52
N THR A 428 -26.96 -2.48 6.58
CA THR A 428 -27.36 -2.04 7.92
C THR A 428 -26.45 -0.92 8.42
N LEU A 429 -25.14 -1.02 8.15
CA LEU A 429 -24.18 0.03 8.46
C LEU A 429 -24.52 1.34 7.73
N LEU A 430 -24.79 1.30 6.44
CA LEU A 430 -25.19 2.48 5.66
C LEU A 430 -26.49 3.11 6.17
N GLU A 431 -27.50 2.30 6.49
CA GLU A 431 -28.78 2.77 7.06
C GLU A 431 -28.57 3.50 8.39
N LYS A 432 -27.73 2.93 9.27
CA LYS A 432 -27.37 3.54 10.56
C LYS A 432 -26.68 4.90 10.38
N GLU A 433 -25.85 5.02 9.35
CA GLU A 433 -25.14 6.26 9.02
C GLU A 433 -25.96 7.25 8.18
N GLY A 434 -27.22 6.92 7.86
CA GLY A 434 -28.11 7.76 7.04
C GLY A 434 -27.68 7.86 5.58
N LEU A 435 -26.93 6.88 5.07
CA LEU A 435 -26.39 6.85 3.71
C LEU A 435 -27.27 5.99 2.79
N PRO A 436 -27.34 6.29 1.48
CA PRO A 436 -28.04 5.45 0.52
C PRO A 436 -27.47 4.03 0.45
N THR A 437 -28.34 3.03 0.38
CA THR A 437 -27.98 1.61 0.31
C THR A 437 -27.90 1.10 -1.13
N THR A 438 -27.27 1.86 -2.02
CA THR A 438 -27.01 1.41 -3.40
C THR A 438 -25.99 0.27 -3.40
N GLU A 439 -25.97 -0.51 -4.47
CA GLU A 439 -24.97 -1.59 -4.63
C GLU A 439 -23.54 -1.05 -4.58
N GLU A 440 -23.30 0.12 -5.18
CA GLU A 440 -22.02 0.84 -5.14
C GLU A 440 -21.64 1.20 -3.70
N ASN A 441 -22.54 1.81 -2.93
CA ASN A 441 -22.24 2.21 -1.56
C ASN A 441 -22.02 1.00 -0.65
N ILE A 442 -22.79 -0.08 -0.83
CA ILE A 442 -22.59 -1.35 -0.12
C ILE A 442 -21.19 -1.89 -0.44
N PHE A 443 -20.80 -1.87 -1.71
CA PHE A 443 -19.50 -2.35 -2.14
C PHE A 443 -18.34 -1.48 -1.62
N ILE A 444 -18.50 -0.16 -1.63
CA ILE A 444 -17.55 0.79 -1.04
C ILE A 444 -17.41 0.52 0.45
N ALA A 445 -18.51 0.41 1.19
CA ALA A 445 -18.50 0.10 2.62
C ALA A 445 -17.75 -1.22 2.90
N ALA A 446 -18.04 -2.28 2.15
CA ALA A 446 -17.44 -3.59 2.36
C ALA A 446 -15.93 -3.63 2.07
N THR A 447 -15.49 -2.94 1.01
CA THR A 447 -14.10 -3.05 0.52
C THR A 447 -13.18 -1.94 1.02
N CYS A 448 -13.74 -0.81 1.42
CA CYS A 448 -13.02 0.38 1.90
C CYS A 448 -13.24 0.65 3.40
N GLY A 449 -14.17 -0.06 4.05
CA GLY A 449 -14.42 0.01 5.49
C GLY A 449 -14.75 1.42 5.96
N ALA A 450 -14.27 1.78 7.14
CA ALA A 450 -14.51 3.09 7.77
C ALA A 450 -14.13 4.28 6.86
N LYS A 451 -13.02 4.18 6.12
CA LYS A 451 -12.60 5.25 5.18
C LYS A 451 -13.54 5.38 3.98
N GLY A 452 -14.15 4.27 3.52
CA GLY A 452 -15.21 4.32 2.52
C GLY A 452 -16.48 5.00 3.04
N ILE A 453 -16.89 4.68 4.27
CA ILE A 453 -18.02 5.35 4.93
C ILE A 453 -17.74 6.84 5.14
N ALA A 454 -16.53 7.22 5.56
CA ALA A 454 -16.12 8.62 5.71
C ALA A 454 -16.24 9.39 4.38
N PHE A 455 -15.72 8.81 3.29
CA PHE A 455 -15.86 9.38 1.95
C PHE A 455 -17.33 9.59 1.57
N LEU A 456 -18.20 8.61 1.80
CA LEU A 456 -19.64 8.71 1.50
C LEU A 456 -20.36 9.79 2.33
N LYS A 457 -19.82 10.15 3.50
CA LYS A 457 -20.29 11.27 4.32
C LYS A 457 -19.72 12.63 3.90
N GLY A 458 -18.83 12.66 2.91
CA GLY A 458 -18.12 13.85 2.44
C GLY A 458 -16.80 14.14 3.16
N ASP A 459 -16.35 13.27 4.07
CA ASP A 459 -15.02 13.36 4.67
C ASP A 459 -13.99 12.66 3.78
N ALA A 460 -13.41 13.45 2.87
CA ALA A 460 -12.44 12.99 1.89
C ALA A 460 -11.18 13.86 1.96
N PRO A 461 -10.23 13.58 2.87
CA PRO A 461 -8.98 14.32 2.92
C PRO A 461 -8.14 14.07 1.66
N LEU A 462 -7.48 15.12 1.16
CA LEU A 462 -6.57 14.98 0.03
C LEU A 462 -5.27 14.33 0.50
N GLY A 463 -4.93 13.19 -0.09
CA GLY A 463 -3.70 12.43 0.21
C GLY A 463 -2.70 12.39 -0.94
N ILE A 464 -2.95 13.11 -2.04
CA ILE A 464 -2.01 13.23 -3.16
C ILE A 464 -0.78 14.03 -2.70
N ARG A 465 0.42 13.55 -3.07
CA ARG A 465 1.67 14.26 -2.82
C ARG A 465 2.09 14.99 -4.09
N TYR A 466 1.90 16.31 -4.10
CA TYR A 466 2.43 17.13 -5.17
C TYR A 466 3.90 17.48 -4.91
N LYS A 467 4.66 17.62 -5.98
CA LYS A 467 6.09 17.95 -5.97
C LYS A 467 6.35 19.24 -5.20
N ALA A 468 5.54 20.27 -5.43
CA ALA A 468 5.65 21.56 -4.75
C ALA A 468 5.48 21.45 -3.22
N ASP A 469 4.55 20.61 -2.75
CA ASP A 469 4.30 20.42 -1.32
C ASP A 469 5.50 19.75 -0.64
N VAL A 470 6.04 18.70 -1.26
CA VAL A 470 7.21 17.97 -0.73
C VAL A 470 8.46 18.84 -0.74
N GLU A 471 8.65 19.67 -1.77
CA GLU A 471 9.75 20.65 -1.82
C GLU A 471 9.63 21.68 -0.70
N ALA A 472 8.43 22.21 -0.45
CA ALA A 472 8.17 23.15 0.64
C ALA A 472 8.41 22.51 2.02
N GLU A 473 7.94 21.29 2.26
CA GLU A 473 8.17 20.54 3.49
C GLU A 473 9.67 20.27 3.72
N THR A 474 10.39 19.89 2.66
CA THR A 474 11.83 19.62 2.73
C THR A 474 12.60 20.90 3.06
N ALA A 475 12.26 22.02 2.42
CA ALA A 475 12.86 23.31 2.73
C ALA A 475 12.61 23.75 4.18
N ALA A 476 11.40 23.49 4.72
CA ALA A 476 11.08 23.77 6.11
C ALA A 476 11.87 22.91 7.11
N LYS A 477 12.16 21.64 6.77
CA LYS A 477 12.98 20.74 7.61
C LYS A 477 14.48 21.11 7.61
N VAL A 478 14.98 21.69 6.52
CA VAL A 478 16.39 22.11 6.38
C VAL A 478 16.64 23.51 6.93
N ALA A 479 15.59 24.33 7.10
CA ALA A 479 15.72 25.63 7.73
C ALA A 479 16.30 25.49 9.14
N PRO A 480 17.36 26.23 9.49
CA PRO A 480 17.97 26.12 10.82
C PRO A 480 16.91 26.44 11.88
N LYS A 481 16.63 25.48 12.78
CA LYS A 481 15.94 25.77 14.03
C LYS A 481 16.79 26.83 14.74
N SER A 482 16.37 28.09 14.70
CA SER A 482 17.11 29.17 15.33
C SER A 482 17.33 28.85 16.80
N GLY A 483 18.58 28.59 17.17
CA GLY A 483 19.07 28.64 18.55
C GLY A 483 18.86 30.04 19.16
N PRO A 484 19.17 30.21 20.46
CA PRO A 484 18.55 31.21 21.32
C PRO A 484 18.59 32.62 20.69
N LYS A 485 17.41 33.23 20.62
CA LYS A 485 17.17 34.57 20.05
C LYS A 485 18.21 35.56 20.58
N SER A 486 19.14 35.96 19.72
CA SER A 486 19.85 37.22 19.84
C SER A 486 19.13 38.26 18.99
N ASP A 487 18.88 39.41 19.61
CA ASP A 487 18.13 40.51 19.02
C ASP A 487 18.87 41.11 17.81
N ALA A 488 18.25 41.02 16.64
CA ALA A 488 18.48 41.96 15.55
C ALA A 488 17.16 42.19 14.81
N VAL A 489 16.67 43.42 14.94
CA VAL A 489 15.39 43.93 14.49
C VAL A 489 15.36 44.02 12.96
N SER A 490 14.30 43.47 12.33
CA SER A 490 13.85 43.88 11.00
C SER A 490 12.33 44.06 11.02
N SER A 491 11.94 45.26 10.61
CA SER A 491 10.66 45.93 10.74
C SER A 491 9.60 45.50 9.72
N MET A 492 8.37 45.23 10.17
CA MET A 492 7.09 45.70 9.59
C MET A 492 5.95 45.36 10.57
N PRO A 493 4.94 46.22 10.78
CA PRO A 493 4.05 46.15 11.93
C PRO A 493 2.85 45.22 11.69
N ARG A 494 2.72 44.16 12.49
CA ARG A 494 1.41 43.59 12.82
C ARG A 494 0.95 44.24 14.12
N SER A 495 -0.20 44.91 14.10
CA SER A 495 -0.86 45.38 15.32
C SER A 495 -1.31 44.15 16.13
N SER A 496 -0.64 43.86 17.23
CA SER A 496 -1.14 42.93 18.24
C SER A 496 -1.36 43.68 19.54
N SER A 497 -2.57 43.59 20.08
CA SER A 497 -2.83 43.86 21.49
C SER A 497 -2.21 42.76 22.34
N GLY A 498 -1.67 43.10 23.50
CA GLY A 498 -1.06 42.13 24.38
C GLY A 498 -0.62 42.72 25.71
N ASN A 499 -0.41 41.82 26.68
CA ASN A 499 0.27 42.13 27.93
C ASN A 499 1.75 41.79 27.76
N TYR A 500 2.61 42.76 28.03
CA TYR A 500 4.06 42.64 27.89
C TYR A 500 4.72 42.86 29.24
N THR A 501 5.76 42.10 29.53
CA THR A 501 6.65 42.42 30.65
C THR A 501 7.87 43.15 30.09
N VAL A 502 8.06 44.41 30.50
CA VAL A 502 9.12 45.31 30.04
C VAL A 502 10.07 45.57 31.20
N THR A 503 11.37 45.36 30.98
CA THR A 503 12.39 45.62 31.99
C THR A 503 13.09 46.94 31.69
N VAL A 504 13.04 47.90 32.63
CA VAL A 504 13.73 49.20 32.52
C VAL A 504 14.66 49.33 33.72
N ASP A 505 15.94 49.60 33.47
CA ASP A 505 17.00 49.72 34.50
C ASP A 505 17.04 48.53 35.49
N GLY A 506 16.85 47.32 34.97
CA GLY A 506 16.88 46.08 35.76
C GLY A 506 15.62 45.81 36.60
N ARG A 507 14.55 46.60 36.44
CA ARG A 507 13.25 46.38 37.09
C ARG A 507 12.18 46.04 36.07
N ALA A 508 11.50 44.92 36.28
CA ALA A 508 10.42 44.46 35.41
C ALA A 508 9.10 45.17 35.73
N TYR A 509 8.36 45.51 34.69
CA TYR A 509 7.03 46.11 34.74
C TYR A 509 6.09 45.34 33.84
N ASN A 510 4.85 45.11 34.28
CA ASN A 510 3.80 44.63 33.40
C ASN A 510 3.14 45.82 32.72
N VAL A 511 3.07 45.77 31.39
CA VAL A 511 2.56 46.83 30.51
C VAL A 511 1.45 46.24 29.65
N THR A 512 0.26 46.81 29.77
CA THR A 512 -0.90 46.45 28.94
C THR A 512 -1.13 47.53 27.89
N VAL A 513 -1.26 47.14 26.62
CA VAL A 513 -1.44 48.08 25.50
C VAL A 513 -2.80 47.88 24.85
N ALA A 514 -3.54 48.98 24.65
CA ALA A 514 -4.86 48.98 24.02
C ALA A 514 -4.80 48.62 22.54
N GLU A 515 -5.81 47.88 22.08
CA GLU A 515 -5.95 47.52 20.67
C GLU A 515 -6.25 48.77 19.80
N GLY A 516 -5.61 48.83 18.62
CA GLY A 516 -5.85 49.85 17.59
C GLY A 516 -5.09 51.18 17.72
N SER A 517 -4.69 51.62 18.92
CA SER A 517 -3.99 52.92 19.11
C SER A 517 -2.56 52.83 19.61
N GLY A 518 -2.13 51.67 20.14
CA GLY A 518 -0.80 51.53 20.76
C GLY A 518 -0.64 52.29 22.07
N ALA A 519 -1.72 52.86 22.62
CA ALA A 519 -1.68 53.58 23.88
C ALA A 519 -1.52 52.60 25.07
N VAL A 520 -0.56 52.90 25.95
CA VAL A 520 -0.33 52.14 27.18
C VAL A 520 -1.47 52.41 28.16
N GLN A 521 -2.21 51.36 28.53
CA GLN A 521 -3.35 51.46 29.45
C GLN A 521 -2.93 51.41 30.92
N SER A 522 -1.94 50.59 31.26
CA SER A 522 -1.44 50.48 32.62
C SER A 522 0.00 50.00 32.66
N VAL A 523 0.76 50.55 33.60
CA VAL A 523 2.11 50.09 33.96
C VAL A 523 2.13 49.84 35.46
N SER A 524 2.43 48.60 35.87
CA SER A 524 2.58 48.25 37.28
C SER A 524 3.92 47.56 37.53
N PRO A 525 4.61 47.84 38.67
CA PRO A 525 5.83 47.13 39.03
C PRO A 525 5.58 45.63 39.15
N ALA A 526 6.40 44.81 38.51
CA ALA A 526 6.37 43.36 38.73
C ALA A 526 6.93 43.07 40.14
N PRO A 527 6.36 42.11 40.89
CA PRO A 527 6.86 41.76 42.23
C PRO A 527 8.35 41.40 42.19
N SER A 528 9.12 41.91 43.16
CA SER A 528 10.56 41.63 43.31
C SER A 528 10.77 40.13 43.54
N ALA A 529 11.44 39.47 42.61
CA ALA A 529 11.87 38.08 42.74
C ALA A 529 12.81 37.93 43.94
N ALA A 530 12.38 37.17 44.96
CA ALA A 530 13.31 36.44 45.80
C ALA A 530 14.07 35.44 44.92
N ALA A 531 15.33 35.17 45.28
CA ALA A 531 16.24 34.27 44.57
C ALA A 531 15.51 33.02 44.05
N PRO A 532 15.80 32.53 42.84
CA PRO A 532 15.21 31.30 42.35
C PRO A 532 15.64 30.19 43.29
N ALA A 533 14.77 29.83 44.23
CA ALA A 533 14.61 28.45 44.59
C ALA A 533 14.46 27.74 43.24
N GLN A 534 15.25 26.69 43.01
CA GLN A 534 14.97 25.73 41.96
C GLN A 534 13.45 25.53 41.96
N ALA A 535 12.77 26.15 40.99
CA ALA A 535 11.55 25.56 40.49
C ALA A 535 12.08 24.20 40.04
N ALA A 536 11.76 23.21 40.86
CA ALA A 536 12.07 21.84 40.59
C ALA A 536 11.79 21.63 39.11
N ALA A 537 12.66 20.87 38.44
CA ALA A 537 12.17 20.04 37.36
C ALA A 537 10.78 19.59 37.79
N GLU A 538 9.73 19.94 37.04
CA GLU A 538 8.46 19.24 37.19
C GLU A 538 8.87 17.79 37.23
N THR A 539 8.65 17.21 38.42
CA THR A 539 9.17 15.91 38.79
C THR A 539 8.93 15.01 37.60
N GLN A 540 9.98 14.29 37.15
CA GLN A 540 9.77 12.97 36.56
C GLN A 540 8.60 12.37 37.31
N GLY A 541 7.45 12.23 36.64
CA GLY A 541 6.19 11.96 37.32
C GLY A 541 6.41 10.84 38.32
N ASP A 542 5.81 10.93 39.51
CA ASP A 542 5.90 9.92 40.57
C ASP A 542 5.18 8.60 40.18
N GLY A 543 5.41 8.17 38.95
CA GLY A 543 4.80 7.06 38.24
C GLY A 543 5.80 6.40 37.30
N SER A 544 5.50 5.18 36.89
CA SER A 544 6.32 4.43 35.96
C SER A 544 6.08 4.93 34.53
N PRO A 545 7.13 5.15 33.73
CA PRO A 545 6.97 5.60 32.36
C PRO A 545 6.36 4.50 31.49
N VAL A 546 5.48 4.90 30.57
CA VAL A 546 5.01 4.08 29.46
C VAL A 546 5.78 4.52 28.23
N GLU A 547 6.63 3.64 27.70
CA GLU A 547 7.51 3.93 26.57
C GLU A 547 6.97 3.37 25.25
N ALA A 548 7.26 4.05 24.15
CA ALA A 548 6.95 3.57 22.81
C ALA A 548 7.77 2.32 22.47
N ALA A 549 7.09 1.21 22.19
CA ALA A 549 7.73 -0.06 21.83
C ALA A 549 8.26 -0.10 20.39
N MET A 550 7.85 0.84 19.54
CA MET A 550 8.24 0.92 18.13
C MET A 550 8.11 2.37 17.62
N PRO A 551 8.88 2.78 16.60
CA PRO A 551 8.69 4.09 16.00
C PRO A 551 7.39 4.13 15.20
N GLY A 552 6.67 5.25 15.28
CA GLY A 552 5.34 5.39 14.67
C GLY A 552 4.75 6.78 14.86
N SER A 553 3.49 6.93 14.46
CA SER A 553 2.70 8.13 14.73
C SER A 553 1.59 7.81 15.74
N VAL A 554 1.36 8.70 16.70
CA VAL A 554 0.27 8.59 17.67
C VAL A 554 -1.04 8.89 16.95
N VAL A 555 -1.96 7.92 16.84
CA VAL A 555 -3.24 8.12 16.14
C VAL A 555 -4.40 8.39 17.08
N ALA A 556 -4.38 7.78 18.27
CA ALA A 556 -5.41 7.97 19.28
C ALA A 556 -4.81 7.88 20.69
N ILE A 557 -5.39 8.64 21.61
CA ILE A 557 -5.10 8.56 23.05
C ILE A 557 -6.42 8.18 23.70
N GLU A 558 -6.44 7.01 24.35
CA GLU A 558 -7.68 6.37 24.83
C GLU A 558 -8.00 6.71 26.30
N VAL A 559 -7.13 7.49 26.95
CA VAL A 559 -7.21 7.85 28.37
C VAL A 559 -6.91 9.32 28.59
N GLU A 560 -7.46 9.89 29.67
CA GLU A 560 -7.19 11.24 30.12
C GLU A 560 -6.28 11.28 31.35
N VAL A 561 -5.61 12.41 31.59
CA VAL A 561 -4.85 12.62 32.82
C VAL A 561 -5.79 12.53 34.03
N GLY A 562 -5.50 11.61 34.93
CA GLY A 562 -6.31 11.32 36.10
C GLY A 562 -7.16 10.06 35.99
N ASP A 563 -7.22 9.40 34.84
CA ASP A 563 -7.92 8.12 34.70
C ASP A 563 -7.21 6.99 35.46
N SER A 564 -7.99 6.02 35.93
CA SER A 564 -7.46 4.81 36.54
C SER A 564 -7.44 3.70 35.49
N VAL A 565 -6.27 3.10 35.29
CA VAL A 565 -6.05 2.03 34.31
C VAL A 565 -5.57 0.76 35.02
N SER A 566 -5.90 -0.39 34.47
CA SER A 566 -5.40 -1.69 34.89
C SER A 566 -4.20 -2.11 34.05
N GLU A 567 -3.31 -2.92 34.60
CA GLU A 567 -2.24 -3.56 33.83
C GLU A 567 -2.82 -4.29 32.62
N GLY A 568 -2.30 -3.95 31.43
CA GLY A 568 -2.74 -4.53 30.16
C GLY A 568 -3.83 -3.75 29.42
N ASP A 569 -4.43 -2.73 30.04
CA ASP A 569 -5.41 -1.85 29.40
C ASP A 569 -4.76 -1.06 28.25
N ASP A 570 -5.51 -0.83 27.17
CA ASP A 570 -5.07 -0.05 26.03
C ASP A 570 -5.19 1.44 26.38
N VAL A 571 -4.07 2.17 26.32
CA VAL A 571 -4.00 3.59 26.74
C VAL A 571 -3.79 4.55 25.56
N MET A 572 -3.26 4.04 24.45
CA MET A 572 -2.94 4.82 23.26
C MET A 572 -2.82 3.88 22.06
N ILE A 573 -2.97 4.42 20.85
CA ILE A 573 -2.75 3.68 19.61
C ILE A 573 -1.62 4.37 18.84
N ILE A 574 -0.59 3.60 18.49
CA ILE A 574 0.48 4.02 17.59
C ILE A 574 0.29 3.33 16.25
N GLU A 575 0.26 4.10 15.16
CA GLU A 575 0.29 3.56 13.80
C GLU A 575 1.73 3.51 13.27
N ALA A 576 2.12 2.34 12.77
CA ALA A 576 3.34 2.17 12.00
C ALA A 576 3.15 1.11 10.92
N MET A 577 3.66 1.39 9.71
CA MET A 577 3.57 0.46 8.56
C MET A 577 2.13 -0.03 8.28
N LYS A 578 1.14 0.87 8.46
CA LYS A 578 -0.31 0.65 8.30
C LYS A 578 -0.89 -0.36 9.30
N MET A 579 -0.19 -0.58 10.42
CA MET A 579 -0.71 -1.31 11.56
C MET A 579 -0.86 -0.37 12.72
N GLU A 580 -2.08 -0.29 13.24
CA GLU A 580 -2.37 0.26 14.55
C GLU A 580 -1.93 -0.76 15.60
N SER A 581 -1.13 -0.30 16.56
CA SER A 581 -0.64 -1.10 17.67
C SER A 581 -1.07 -0.43 18.96
N PRO A 582 -1.92 -1.07 19.78
CA PRO A 582 -2.28 -0.53 21.07
C PRO A 582 -1.04 -0.54 21.99
N VAL A 583 -0.83 0.59 22.65
CA VAL A 583 0.11 0.74 23.76
C VAL A 583 -0.64 0.33 25.02
N LYS A 584 -0.08 -0.65 25.74
CA LYS A 584 -0.68 -1.20 26.96
C LYS A 584 -0.09 -0.57 28.20
N ALA A 585 -0.92 -0.35 29.22
CA ALA A 585 -0.48 0.05 30.54
C ALA A 585 0.42 -1.05 31.16
N PRO A 586 1.68 -0.74 31.52
CA PRO A 586 2.61 -1.74 32.08
C PRO A 586 2.31 -2.11 33.53
N LYS A 587 1.44 -1.37 34.20
CA LYS A 587 0.95 -1.63 35.57
C LYS A 587 -0.40 -0.96 35.78
N SER A 588 -1.17 -1.44 36.75
CA SER A 588 -2.35 -0.73 37.23
C SER A 588 -1.94 0.55 37.98
N GLY A 589 -2.69 1.62 37.79
CA GLY A 589 -2.41 2.90 38.46
C GLY A 589 -3.23 4.05 37.89
N LYS A 590 -2.84 5.28 38.25
CA LYS A 590 -3.49 6.50 37.78
C LYS A 590 -2.62 7.20 36.74
N VAL A 591 -3.20 7.62 35.61
CA VAL A 591 -2.49 8.41 34.59
C VAL A 591 -2.10 9.77 35.18
N VAL A 592 -0.81 10.08 35.20
CA VAL A 592 -0.25 11.29 35.84
C VAL A 592 0.00 12.40 34.82
N SER A 593 0.54 12.05 33.65
CA SER A 593 0.80 12.98 32.55
C SER A 593 0.84 12.22 31.22
N ILE A 594 0.57 12.94 30.13
CA ILE A 594 0.63 12.45 28.75
C ILE A 594 1.58 13.40 28.01
N GLU A 595 2.64 12.87 27.42
CA GLU A 595 3.78 13.62 26.88
C GLU A 595 3.71 13.83 25.35
N VAL A 596 2.66 13.32 24.72
CA VAL A 596 2.48 13.32 23.26
C VAL A 596 1.04 13.68 22.89
N ALA A 597 0.83 14.19 21.68
CA ALA A 597 -0.47 14.48 21.11
C ALA A 597 -0.76 13.60 19.88
N PRO A 598 -2.05 13.40 19.50
CA PRO A 598 -2.38 12.77 18.22
C PRO A 598 -1.72 13.51 17.05
N GLY A 599 -1.09 12.76 16.15
CA GLY A 599 -0.28 13.25 15.04
C GLY A 599 1.22 13.31 15.32
N ASP A 600 1.65 13.26 16.58
CA ASP A 600 3.08 13.26 16.92
C ASP A 600 3.79 11.99 16.44
N THR A 601 5.05 12.14 16.03
CA THR A 601 5.93 11.01 15.67
C THR A 601 6.80 10.66 16.85
N VAL A 602 6.86 9.37 17.19
CA VAL A 602 7.62 8.84 18.33
C VAL A 602 8.64 7.81 17.85
N ALA A 603 9.76 7.68 18.58
CA ALA A 603 10.79 6.68 18.40
C ALA A 603 10.72 5.59 19.48
N THR A 604 11.34 4.43 19.26
CA THR A 604 11.44 3.39 20.29
C THR A 604 12.13 3.94 21.55
N GLY A 605 11.47 3.78 22.70
CA GLY A 605 11.96 4.24 24.00
C GLY A 605 11.52 5.66 24.37
N ASP A 606 10.85 6.40 23.47
CA ASP A 606 10.27 7.69 23.84
C ASP A 606 9.18 7.49 24.90
N VAL A 607 9.18 8.36 25.92
CA VAL A 607 8.16 8.33 26.98
C VAL A 607 6.87 8.94 26.44
N LEU A 608 5.78 8.17 26.54
CA LEU A 608 4.45 8.56 26.05
C LEU A 608 3.57 9.14 27.16
N MET A 609 3.64 8.55 28.36
CA MET A 609 2.87 8.95 29.53
C MET A 609 3.47 8.36 30.81
N TYR A 610 3.02 8.82 31.97
CA TYR A 610 3.39 8.28 33.28
C TYR A 610 2.16 7.74 34.02
N ILE A 611 2.29 6.56 34.66
CA ILE A 611 1.23 5.92 35.47
C ILE A 611 1.74 5.74 36.91
N ALA A 612 1.05 6.29 37.91
CA ALA A 612 1.39 6.15 39.34
C ALA A 612 0.71 4.94 39.99
#